data_AF-A0A183J2S7-F1
#
_entry.id   AF-A0A183J2S7-F1
#
_cell.length_a   1.000
_cell.length_b   1.000
_cell.length_c   1.000
_cell.angle_alpha   90.00
_cell.angle_beta   90.00
_cell.angle_gamma   90.00
#
_symmetry.space_group_name_H-M   'P 1'
#
loop_
_entity.id
_entity.type
_entity.pdbx_description
1 polymer ?
#
loop_
_entity_poly.entity_id
_entity_poly.type
_entity_poly.pdbx_seq_one_letter_code
_entity_poly.pdbx_strand_id
1 'polypeptide(L)'
;MTGVVEIKWQLFKSGIVDAAAECCPVKRVGLPPGSQNRSLWWAREVQLAVKEKKAAFKKWLGIKEPSTRVRYVEARKAAAIAVAKASEELLNRAQPQSKSSRLRLACGAEGCEYYYLCRRNCTGCEKLEKWKSC
;
A
#
# COMPACT_ATOMS: atom_id res chain seq x y z
N MET A 1 -44.16 -26.94 18.02
CA MET A 1 -42.83 -27.35 17.50
C MET A 1 -42.10 -26.25 16.73
N THR A 2 -42.77 -25.18 16.27
CA THR A 2 -42.17 -24.07 15.50
C THR A 2 -41.23 -23.17 16.31
N GLY A 3 -41.46 -22.97 17.61
CA GLY A 3 -40.63 -22.11 18.46
C GLY A 3 -39.19 -22.59 18.65
N VAL A 4 -38.96 -23.91 18.67
CA VAL A 4 -37.61 -24.46 18.87
C VAL A 4 -36.72 -24.25 17.63
N VAL A 5 -37.32 -24.30 16.44
CA VAL A 5 -36.62 -24.04 15.17
C VAL A 5 -36.23 -22.57 15.09
N GLU A 6 -37.14 -21.65 15.45
CA GLU A 6 -36.86 -20.22 15.45
C GLU A 6 -35.76 -19.88 16.46
N ILE A 7 -35.80 -20.45 17.66
CA ILE A 7 -34.76 -20.22 18.69
C ILE A 7 -33.38 -20.70 18.19
N LYS A 8 -33.30 -21.89 17.61
CA LYS A 8 -32.04 -22.41 17.05
C LYS A 8 -31.53 -21.55 15.89
N TRP A 9 -32.43 -21.02 15.07
CA TRP A 9 -32.08 -20.14 13.98
C TRP A 9 -31.54 -18.79 14.47
N GLN A 10 -32.13 -18.23 15.53
CA GLN A 10 -31.62 -17.00 16.16
C GLN A 10 -30.23 -17.21 16.77
N LEU A 11 -30.00 -18.32 17.47
CA LEU A 11 -28.70 -18.68 18.04
C LEU A 11 -27.62 -18.90 16.98
N PHE A 12 -27.99 -19.49 15.83
CA PHE A 12 -27.08 -19.66 14.71
C PHE A 12 -26.66 -18.31 14.11
N LYS A 13 -27.60 -17.40 13.93
CA LYS A 13 -27.32 -16.04 13.42
C LYS A 13 -26.43 -15.24 14.37
N SER A 14 -26.69 -15.30 15.68
CA SER A 14 -25.86 -14.59 16.67
C SER A 14 -24.44 -15.15 16.68
N GLY A 15 -24.28 -16.48 16.65
CA GLY A 15 -22.96 -17.11 16.60
C GLY A 15 -22.12 -16.72 15.39
N ILE A 16 -22.74 -16.54 14.21
CA ILE A 16 -22.05 -16.05 13.01
C ILE A 16 -21.58 -14.60 13.21
N VAL A 17 -22.43 -13.74 13.77
CA VAL A 17 -22.10 -12.32 14.00
C VAL A 17 -20.97 -12.19 15.02
N ASP A 18 -21.02 -12.97 16.10
CA ASP A 18 -20.00 -12.96 17.16
C ASP A 18 -18.66 -13.47 16.63
N ALA A 19 -18.66 -14.58 15.90
CA ALA A 19 -17.44 -15.11 15.26
C ALA A 19 -16.88 -14.13 14.22
N ALA A 20 -17.74 -13.45 13.46
CA ALA A 20 -17.32 -12.41 12.53
C ALA A 20 -16.73 -11.21 13.28
N ALA A 21 -17.25 -10.81 14.43
CA ALA A 21 -16.72 -9.71 15.23
C ALA A 21 -15.35 -10.02 15.84
N GLU A 22 -15.10 -11.28 16.23
CA GLU A 22 -13.83 -11.73 16.78
C GLU A 22 -12.76 -11.94 15.70
N CYS A 23 -13.14 -12.57 14.58
CA CYS A 23 -12.20 -12.94 13.52
C CYS A 23 -11.96 -11.82 12.50
N CYS A 24 -12.96 -10.97 12.25
CA CYS A 24 -12.82 -9.90 11.26
C CYS A 24 -12.37 -8.62 11.97
N PRO A 25 -11.23 -8.02 11.56
CA PRO A 25 -10.96 -6.65 11.96
C PRO A 25 -12.11 -5.76 11.49
N VAL A 26 -12.66 -4.97 12.41
CA VAL A 26 -13.72 -3.99 12.14
C VAL A 26 -13.29 -3.14 10.94
N LYS A 27 -13.89 -3.39 9.78
CA LYS A 27 -13.70 -2.52 8.62
C LYS A 27 -14.32 -1.18 9.00
N ARG A 28 -13.47 -0.17 9.22
CA ARG A 28 -13.91 1.23 9.24
C ARG A 28 -14.41 1.58 7.84
N VAL A 29 -15.70 1.37 7.61
CA VAL A 29 -16.37 1.86 6.41
C VAL A 29 -16.55 3.36 6.60
N GLY A 30 -15.69 4.14 5.93
CA GLY A 30 -15.70 5.59 6.02
C GLY A 30 -14.59 6.13 6.90
N LEU A 31 -13.52 6.59 6.26
CA LEU A 31 -12.67 7.63 6.83
C LEU A 31 -13.54 8.89 7.07
N PRO A 32 -13.34 9.66 8.16
CA PRO A 32 -14.11 10.87 8.41
C PRO A 32 -14.12 11.81 7.20
N PRO A 33 -15.22 12.54 6.93
CA PRO A 33 -15.25 13.57 5.89
C PRO A 33 -14.28 14.70 6.29
N GLY A 34 -13.01 14.55 5.93
CA GLY A 34 -11.93 15.43 6.38
C GLY A 34 -10.57 14.76 6.58
N SER A 35 -10.50 13.43 6.75
CA SER A 35 -9.20 12.75 6.66
C SER A 35 -8.82 12.67 5.19
N GLN A 36 -7.83 13.45 4.79
CA GLN A 36 -7.44 13.67 3.41
C GLN A 36 -6.71 12.45 2.83
N ASN A 37 -7.47 11.37 2.61
CA ASN A 37 -7.16 10.28 1.68
C ASN A 37 -8.12 10.35 0.49
N ARG A 38 -8.42 11.55 -0.02
CA ARG A 38 -8.77 11.65 -1.45
C ARG A 38 -7.50 11.28 -2.21
N SER A 39 -7.24 9.97 -2.35
CA SER A 39 -6.25 9.36 -3.23
C SER A 39 -5.05 10.27 -3.44
N LEU A 40 -4.03 10.23 -2.58
CA LEU A 40 -2.95 11.24 -2.51
C LEU A 40 -2.35 11.66 -3.88
N TRP A 41 -2.49 10.86 -4.94
CA TRP A 41 -2.05 11.10 -6.31
C TRP A 41 -3.04 11.94 -7.13
N TRP A 42 -4.22 12.26 -6.60
CA TRP A 42 -5.27 13.09 -7.19
C TRP A 42 -5.01 14.58 -6.93
N ALA A 43 -3.75 14.97 -7.10
CA ALA A 43 -3.26 16.33 -6.95
C ALA A 43 -3.93 17.28 -7.94
N ARG A 44 -3.81 18.59 -7.68
CA ARG A 44 -4.39 19.64 -8.52
C ARG A 44 -3.98 19.49 -9.99
N GLU A 45 -2.74 19.09 -10.24
CA GLU A 45 -2.21 18.85 -11.59
C GLU A 45 -2.94 17.72 -12.32
N VAL A 46 -3.19 16.59 -11.65
CA VAL A 46 -3.97 15.47 -12.20
C VAL A 46 -5.40 15.90 -12.50
N GLN A 47 -6.00 16.70 -11.62
CA GLN A 47 -7.35 17.21 -11.83
C GLN A 47 -7.45 18.12 -13.06
N LEU A 48 -6.47 19.02 -13.24
CA LEU A 48 -6.40 19.91 -14.39
C LEU A 48 -6.21 19.11 -15.69
N ALA A 49 -5.25 18.19 -15.73
CA ALA A 49 -4.98 17.39 -16.91
C ALA A 49 -6.17 16.48 -17.29
N VAL A 50 -6.87 15.91 -16.29
CA VAL A 50 -8.09 15.12 -16.53
C VAL A 50 -9.25 16.02 -17.01
N LYS A 51 -9.37 17.25 -16.50
CA LYS A 51 -10.38 18.22 -16.96
C LYS A 51 -10.13 18.62 -18.41
N GLU A 52 -8.89 18.89 -18.78
CA GLU A 52 -8.49 19.20 -20.17
C GLU A 52 -8.74 18.02 -21.12
N LYS A 53 -8.35 16.80 -20.72
CA LYS A 53 -8.68 15.57 -21.45
C LYS A 53 -10.18 15.45 -21.70
N LYS A 54 -11.01 15.66 -20.66
CA LYS A 54 -12.47 15.57 -20.79
C LYS A 54 -13.04 16.66 -21.69
N ALA A 55 -12.51 17.88 -21.63
CA ALA A 55 -12.92 18.98 -22.50
C ALA A 55 -12.57 18.69 -23.97
N ALA A 56 -11.35 18.23 -24.24
CA ALA A 56 -10.91 17.84 -25.57
C ALA A 56 -11.73 16.67 -26.14
N PHE A 57 -12.05 15.68 -25.30
CA PHE A 57 -12.92 14.56 -25.68
C PHE A 57 -14.32 15.02 -26.07
N LYS A 58 -14.95 15.90 -25.28
CA LYS A 58 -16.27 16.48 -25.62
C LYS A 58 -16.23 17.25 -26.94
N LYS A 59 -15.18 18.05 -27.16
CA LYS A 59 -14.99 18.81 -28.41
C LYS A 59 -14.82 17.88 -29.62
N TRP A 60 -14.02 16.82 -29.48
CA TRP A 60 -13.87 15.81 -30.52
C TRP A 60 -15.18 15.06 -30.80
N LEU A 61 -15.94 14.68 -29.77
CA LEU A 61 -17.24 14.02 -29.97
C LEU A 61 -18.26 14.91 -30.71
N GLY A 62 -18.21 16.23 -30.48
CA GLY A 62 -19.09 17.18 -31.14
C GLY A 62 -18.74 17.41 -32.61
N ILE A 63 -17.45 17.63 -32.93
CA ILE A 63 -17.01 18.05 -34.28
C ILE A 63 -16.58 16.83 -35.14
N LYS A 64 -16.03 15.79 -34.51
CA LYS A 64 -15.48 14.57 -35.15
C LYS A 64 -14.37 14.80 -36.19
N GLU A 65 -13.67 15.92 -36.11
CA GLU A 65 -12.61 16.29 -37.05
C GLU A 65 -11.23 15.75 -36.62
N PRO A 66 -10.33 15.39 -37.55
CA PRO A 66 -9.02 14.80 -37.23
C PRO A 66 -8.13 15.64 -36.29
N SER A 67 -8.03 16.96 -36.47
CA SER A 67 -7.27 17.85 -35.57
C SER A 67 -7.83 17.83 -34.14
N THR A 68 -9.15 17.79 -33.97
CA THR A 68 -9.76 17.67 -32.63
C THR A 68 -9.46 16.32 -31.97
N ARG A 69 -9.32 15.26 -32.77
CA ARG A 69 -8.86 13.94 -32.31
C ARG A 69 -7.41 14.00 -31.85
N VAL A 70 -6.52 14.64 -32.61
CA VAL A 70 -5.11 14.82 -32.23
C VAL A 70 -5.00 15.54 -30.88
N ARG A 71 -5.73 16.65 -30.71
CA ARG A 71 -5.75 17.38 -29.43
C ARG A 71 -6.27 16.55 -28.26
N TYR A 72 -7.26 15.69 -28.48
CA TYR A 72 -7.71 14.75 -27.46
C TYR A 72 -6.62 13.71 -27.11
N VAL A 73 -5.93 13.16 -28.11
CA VAL A 73 -4.85 12.19 -27.89
C VAL A 73 -3.71 12.82 -27.09
N GLU A 74 -3.32 14.05 -27.41
CA GLU A 74 -2.32 14.81 -26.66
C GLU A 74 -2.74 15.04 -25.21
N ALA A 75 -3.96 15.55 -24.98
CA ALA A 75 -4.49 15.76 -23.64
C ALA A 75 -4.62 14.45 -22.84
N ARG A 76 -4.94 13.33 -23.51
CA ARG A 76 -4.96 12.00 -22.89
C ARG A 76 -3.57 11.55 -22.46
N LYS A 77 -2.54 11.77 -23.29
CA LYS A 77 -1.14 11.47 -22.94
C LYS A 77 -0.68 12.34 -21.76
N ALA A 78 -0.97 13.64 -21.79
CA ALA A 78 -0.64 14.56 -20.71
C ALA A 78 -1.28 14.15 -19.37
N ALA A 79 -2.55 13.75 -19.39
CA ALA A 79 -3.22 13.22 -18.20
C ALA A 79 -2.57 11.93 -17.68
N ALA A 80 -2.16 11.01 -18.56
CA ALA A 80 -1.47 9.79 -18.15
C ALA A 80 -0.10 10.09 -17.50
N ILE A 81 0.66 11.04 -18.06
CA ILE A 81 1.94 11.49 -17.50
C ILE A 81 1.73 12.13 -16.12
N ALA A 82 0.73 12.99 -15.98
CA ALA A 82 0.42 13.64 -14.70
C ALA A 82 0.06 12.61 -13.61
N VAL A 83 -0.72 11.59 -13.96
CA VAL A 83 -1.07 10.50 -13.03
C VAL A 83 0.17 9.69 -12.65
N ALA A 84 1.03 9.35 -13.61
CA ALA A 84 2.27 8.61 -13.35
C ALA A 84 3.19 9.39 -12.41
N LYS A 85 3.42 10.68 -12.69
CA LYS A 85 4.23 11.57 -11.84
C LYS A 85 3.67 11.69 -10.43
N ALA A 86 2.37 11.92 -10.29
CA ALA A 86 1.75 12.03 -8.99
C ALA A 86 1.85 10.71 -8.20
N SER A 87 1.67 9.57 -8.87
CA SER A 87 1.84 8.25 -8.25
C SER A 87 3.29 7.97 -7.84
N GLU A 88 4.27 8.39 -8.64
CA GLU A 88 5.69 8.29 -8.33
C GLU A 88 6.07 9.18 -7.14
N GLU A 89 5.57 10.41 -7.10
CA GLU A 89 5.79 11.34 -6.00
C GLU A 89 5.23 10.79 -4.67
N LEU A 90 4.09 10.10 -4.71
CA LEU A 90 3.58 9.38 -3.56
C LEU A 90 4.48 8.26 -3.11
N LEU A 91 4.96 7.46 -4.05
CA LEU A 91 5.84 6.33 -3.74
C LEU A 91 7.12 6.81 -3.07
N ASN A 92 7.67 7.92 -3.55
CA ASN A 92 8.85 8.56 -2.99
C ASN A 92 8.59 9.16 -1.59
N ARG A 93 7.41 9.74 -1.34
CA ARG A 93 7.01 10.21 0.01
C ARG A 93 6.75 9.09 1.00
N ALA A 94 6.28 7.93 0.52
CA ALA A 94 5.99 6.77 1.33
C ALA A 94 7.24 5.96 1.69
N GLN A 95 8.37 6.16 1.00
CA GLN A 95 9.65 5.60 1.41
C GLN A 95 10.12 6.34 2.68
N PRO A 96 10.27 5.66 3.83
CA PRO A 96 11.02 6.24 4.93
C PRO A 96 12.43 6.52 4.41
N GLN A 97 12.99 7.67 4.77
CA GLN A 97 14.42 7.99 4.66
C GLN A 97 15.26 7.07 5.59
N SER A 98 15.01 5.75 5.58
CA SER A 98 15.78 4.74 6.29
C SER A 98 16.72 4.03 5.30
N LYS A 99 17.51 4.82 4.59
CA LYS A 99 18.80 4.36 4.08
C LYS A 99 19.83 5.26 4.72
N SER A 100 20.37 4.82 5.85
CA SER A 100 21.38 5.43 6.71
C SER A 100 20.82 5.71 8.12
N SER A 101 21.55 5.25 9.15
CA SER A 101 21.35 5.48 10.59
C SER A 101 20.36 4.59 11.38
N ARG A 102 20.58 3.26 11.42
CA ARG A 102 20.33 2.31 12.55
C ARG A 102 20.54 0.88 12.05
N LEU A 103 21.38 0.00 12.58
CA LEU A 103 22.18 -0.05 13.79
C LEU A 103 23.50 -0.73 13.43
N ARG A 104 24.62 -0.02 13.57
CA ARG A 104 25.90 -0.67 13.87
C ARG A 104 25.89 -0.90 15.39
N LEU A 105 25.04 -1.83 15.85
CA LEU A 105 25.21 -2.37 17.20
C LEU A 105 26.45 -3.26 17.09
N ALA A 106 27.52 -2.80 17.72
CA ALA A 106 28.69 -3.60 17.95
C ALA A 106 28.26 -4.97 18.47
N CYS A 107 28.86 -6.02 17.92
CA CYS A 107 28.90 -7.32 18.54
C CYS A 107 29.72 -7.15 19.83
N GLY A 108 29.08 -6.62 20.87
CA GLY A 108 29.57 -6.64 22.23
C GLY A 108 29.40 -8.07 22.70
N ALA A 109 30.54 -8.74 22.86
CA ALA A 109 30.61 -10.00 23.58
C ALA A 109 29.94 -9.83 24.95
N GLU A 110 28.96 -10.70 25.22
CA GLU A 110 28.63 -11.34 26.51
C GLU A 110 27.14 -11.73 26.47
N GLY A 111 26.86 -13.02 26.23
CA GLY A 111 25.51 -13.58 26.41
C GLY A 111 24.68 -13.89 25.15
N CYS A 112 25.27 -14.47 24.09
CA CYS A 112 24.51 -15.03 22.98
C CYS A 112 23.79 -16.34 23.37
N GLU A 113 22.58 -16.25 23.90
CA GLU A 113 21.72 -17.41 24.23
C GLU A 113 20.59 -17.67 23.21
N TYR A 114 20.68 -17.14 21.97
CA TYR A 114 19.75 -17.52 20.90
C TYR A 114 20.50 -17.93 19.64
N TYR A 115 20.87 -19.21 19.61
CA TYR A 115 21.83 -19.82 18.68
C TYR A 115 21.28 -20.19 17.29
N TYR A 116 20.16 -19.63 16.81
CA TYR A 116 19.49 -20.20 15.62
C TYR A 116 19.19 -19.27 14.43
N LEU A 117 19.81 -18.09 14.31
CA LEU A 117 19.60 -17.25 13.12
C LEU A 117 20.85 -16.64 12.47
N CYS A 118 22.07 -17.03 12.86
CA CYS A 118 23.29 -16.50 12.25
C CYS A 118 24.05 -17.56 11.46
N ARG A 119 23.55 -17.96 10.27
CA ARG A 119 24.25 -18.98 9.46
C ARG A 119 24.39 -18.72 7.97
N ARG A 120 24.15 -17.50 7.46
CA ARG A 120 24.27 -17.29 6.00
C ARG A 120 25.00 -16.05 5.50
N ASN A 121 25.54 -15.15 6.32
CA ASN A 121 26.27 -14.01 5.75
C ASN A 121 27.32 -13.31 6.64
N CYS A 122 27.99 -14.03 7.54
CA CYS A 122 29.18 -13.51 8.21
C CYS A 122 30.44 -13.84 7.40
N THR A 123 30.77 -13.00 6.41
CA THR A 123 32.01 -13.09 5.61
C THR A 123 33.24 -12.60 6.38
N GLY A 124 33.29 -12.78 7.70
CA GLY A 124 34.31 -12.19 8.59
C GLY A 124 34.81 -13.08 9.72
N CYS A 125 34.40 -14.34 9.79
CA CYS A 125 35.00 -15.32 10.71
C CYS A 125 35.95 -16.23 9.94
N GLU A 126 37.01 -15.65 9.38
CA GLU A 126 38.16 -16.42 8.98
C GLU A 126 39.15 -16.50 10.15
N LYS A 127 39.48 -17.73 10.54
CA LYS A 127 40.60 -18.13 11.41
C LYS A 127 40.46 -17.81 12.89
N LEU A 128 39.92 -18.78 13.62
CA LEU A 128 40.47 -19.20 14.91
C LEU A 128 40.42 -20.74 14.95
N GLU A 129 41.26 -21.35 14.12
CA GLU A 129 41.76 -22.70 14.39
C GLU A 129 42.80 -22.62 15.51
N LYS A 130 42.81 -23.68 16.35
CA LYS A 130 43.55 -23.90 17.61
C LYS A 130 42.83 -23.27 18.81
N TRP A 131 42.51 -24.01 19.87
CA TRP A 131 43.39 -24.92 20.62
C TRP A 131 42.63 -26.06 21.33
N LYS A 132 43.16 -27.28 21.14
CA LYS A 132 43.42 -28.38 22.10
C LYS A 132 42.37 -28.85 23.12
N SER A 133 42.15 -30.17 23.05
CA SER A 133 41.70 -31.12 24.07
C SER A 133 41.97 -30.72 25.52
N CYS A 134 40.94 -30.88 26.36
CA CYS A 134 41.01 -31.67 27.59
C CYS A 134 39.79 -32.60 27.57
#